data_AF-A0A3D3R404-F1
#
_entry.id   AF-A0A3D3R404-F1
#
_cell.length_a   1.000
_cell.length_b   1.000
_cell.length_c   1.000
_cell.angle_alpha   90.00
_cell.angle_beta   90.00
_cell.angle_gamma   90.00
#
_symmetry.space_group_name_H-M   'P 1'
#
loop_
_entity.id
_entity.type
_entity.pdbx_description
1 polymer ?
#
loop_
_entity_poly.entity_id
_entity_poly.type
_entity_poly.pdbx_seq_one_letter_code
_entity_poly.pdbx_strand_id
1 'polypeptide(L)'
;MTIKISCGICGKNYKVQDEAAGKKLRCKECGETIKIPEPEAEFGDGDDFSKLLDDAVEEEAKARTIRRPVRKPMVKAEKYDGDEDGPVTAKKENNYTQDLVQTFLFLLDPGNLFTFVLICMLLFAKDIILPFAAILGLIGQLIILGWYSNYRFSVIYESATGRKELPELSPEEGFFFPMLQWIATWFMVHFPAMLFLAYAVNFEGFLLLKILMIGVDHEALTDLLTGGQIAILISLYSAGLFFWPILALCVAVGGFETVLRIDLMLLTILKSFAAYFFTAGAMFVST
;
A
#
# COMPACT_ATOMS: atom_id res chain seq x y z
N MET A 1 -48.74 -27.06 -37.28
CA MET A 1 -49.89 -27.32 -36.38
C MET A 1 -50.94 -26.22 -36.59
N THR A 2 -52.08 -26.26 -35.88
CA THR A 2 -53.11 -25.19 -35.97
C THR A 2 -53.17 -24.38 -34.69
N ILE A 3 -53.02 -23.06 -34.79
CA ILE A 3 -53.10 -22.10 -33.70
C ILE A 3 -54.58 -21.69 -33.53
N LYS A 4 -55.12 -21.82 -32.32
CA LYS A 4 -56.46 -21.32 -31.96
C LYS A 4 -56.31 -19.90 -31.41
N ILE A 5 -56.98 -18.93 -32.02
CA ILE A 5 -56.98 -17.55 -31.57
C ILE A 5 -58.41 -17.02 -31.45
N SER A 6 -58.68 -16.21 -30.44
CA SER A 6 -59.97 -15.54 -30.22
C SER A 6 -59.89 -14.06 -30.57
N CYS A 7 -60.96 -13.51 -31.15
CA CYS A 7 -61.05 -12.07 -31.40
C CYS A 7 -61.32 -11.33 -30.09
N GLY A 8 -60.45 -10.38 -29.71
CA GLY A 8 -60.59 -9.63 -28.46
C GLY A 8 -61.85 -8.75 -28.35
N ILE A 9 -62.47 -8.38 -29.48
CA ILE A 9 -63.68 -7.53 -29.50
C ILE A 9 -64.98 -8.33 -29.53
N CYS A 10 -65.16 -9.23 -30.50
CA CYS A 10 -66.42 -9.99 -30.64
C CYS A 10 -66.39 -11.40 -30.03
N GLY A 11 -65.24 -11.84 -29.50
CA GLY A 11 -65.09 -13.14 -28.85
C GLY A 11 -65.09 -14.36 -29.79
N LYS A 12 -65.13 -14.18 -31.11
CA LYS A 12 -65.18 -15.29 -32.06
C LYS A 12 -63.83 -16.00 -32.19
N ASN A 13 -63.86 -17.34 -32.16
CA ASN A 13 -62.67 -18.18 -32.24
C ASN A 13 -62.35 -18.58 -33.69
N TYR A 14 -61.09 -18.45 -34.07
CA TYR A 14 -60.55 -18.86 -35.35
C TYR A 14 -59.45 -19.92 -35.17
N LYS A 15 -59.40 -20.87 -36.10
CA LYS A 15 -58.29 -21.83 -36.22
C LYS A 15 -57.49 -21.44 -37.45
N VAL A 16 -56.23 -21.09 -37.26
CA VAL A 16 -55.28 -20.73 -38.33
C VAL A 16 -54.14 -21.72 -38.36
N GLN A 17 -53.54 -21.93 -39.53
CA GLN A 17 -52.37 -22.79 -39.67
C GLN A 17 -51.11 -22.06 -39.16
N ASP A 18 -50.10 -22.81 -38.70
CA ASP A 18 -48.81 -22.27 -38.22
C ASP A 18 -48.13 -21.33 -39.22
N GLU A 19 -48.29 -21.55 -40.52
CA GLU A 19 -47.71 -20.70 -41.58
C GLU A 19 -48.25 -19.26 -41.59
N ALA A 20 -49.31 -19.02 -40.81
CA ALA A 20 -49.89 -17.70 -40.57
C ALA A 20 -49.42 -17.07 -39.25
N ALA A 21 -48.53 -17.72 -38.48
CA ALA A 21 -47.87 -17.10 -37.33
C ALA A 21 -47.20 -15.78 -37.74
N GLY A 22 -47.33 -14.75 -36.90
CA GLY A 22 -46.82 -13.40 -37.16
C GLY A 22 -47.66 -12.53 -38.09
N LYS A 23 -48.58 -13.10 -38.89
CA LYS A 23 -49.42 -12.35 -39.84
C LYS A 23 -50.67 -11.76 -39.19
N LYS A 24 -51.27 -10.77 -39.88
CA LYS A 24 -52.51 -10.09 -39.47
C LYS A 24 -53.71 -10.69 -40.20
N LEU A 25 -54.75 -11.04 -39.44
CA LEU A 25 -56.03 -11.59 -39.91
C LEU A 25 -57.12 -10.55 -39.63
N ARG A 26 -58.06 -10.37 -40.56
CA ARG A 26 -59.24 -9.52 -40.32
C ARG A 26 -60.42 -10.37 -39.87
N CYS A 27 -61.03 -10.03 -38.73
CA CYS A 27 -62.20 -10.72 -38.22
C CYS A 27 -63.38 -10.54 -39.18
N LYS A 28 -64.01 -11.64 -39.57
CA LYS A 28 -65.16 -11.60 -40.51
C LYS A 28 -66.45 -11.03 -39.89
N GLU A 29 -66.54 -10.94 -38.56
CA GLU A 29 -67.75 -10.45 -37.86
C GLU A 29 -67.66 -8.97 -37.50
N CYS A 30 -66.58 -8.55 -36.83
CA CYS A 30 -66.43 -7.16 -36.37
C CYS A 30 -65.50 -6.32 -37.25
N GLY A 31 -64.84 -6.93 -38.23
CA GLY A 31 -63.92 -6.25 -39.15
C GLY A 31 -62.55 -5.88 -38.54
N GLU A 32 -62.29 -6.21 -37.28
CA GLU A 32 -61.06 -5.86 -36.56
C GLU A 32 -59.85 -6.68 -37.00
N THR A 33 -58.65 -6.10 -36.95
CA THR A 33 -57.42 -6.78 -37.39
C THR A 33 -56.67 -7.42 -36.22
N ILE A 34 -56.64 -8.76 -36.17
CA ILE A 34 -56.01 -9.58 -35.12
C ILE A 34 -54.61 -10.02 -35.59
N LYS A 35 -53.57 -9.81 -34.77
CA LYS A 35 -52.22 -10.32 -35.03
C LYS A 35 -52.04 -11.70 -34.42
N ILE A 36 -51.56 -12.68 -35.20
CA ILE A 36 -51.32 -14.05 -34.74
C ILE A 36 -49.95 -14.09 -34.02
N PRO A 37 -49.88 -14.55 -32.74
CA PRO A 37 -48.61 -14.62 -32.00
C PRO A 37 -47.66 -15.66 -32.62
N GLU A 38 -46.36 -15.33 -32.68
CA GLU A 38 -45.31 -16.27 -33.08
C GLU A 38 -44.87 -17.10 -31.86
N PRO A 39 -44.65 -18.42 -32.00
CA PRO A 39 -44.07 -19.22 -30.94
C PRO A 39 -42.60 -18.84 -30.73
N GLU A 40 -42.24 -18.46 -29.51
CA GLU A 40 -40.85 -18.21 -29.09
C GLU A 40 -40.05 -19.53 -29.17
N ALA A 41 -38.90 -19.51 -29.83
CA ALA A 41 -38.03 -20.66 -29.97
C ALA A 41 -37.49 -21.12 -28.60
N GLU A 42 -37.63 -22.41 -28.32
CA GLU A 42 -37.10 -23.07 -27.13
C GLU A 42 -35.57 -22.91 -27.06
N PHE A 43 -35.07 -22.47 -25.91
CA PHE A 43 -33.65 -22.42 -25.57
C PHE A 43 -33.08 -23.84 -25.52
N GLY A 44 -32.18 -24.15 -26.45
CA GLY A 44 -31.44 -25.40 -26.51
C GLY A 44 -29.93 -25.17 -26.56
N ASP A 45 -29.26 -25.91 -25.69
CA ASP A 45 -27.87 -26.37 -25.71
C ASP A 45 -26.72 -25.49 -25.16
N GLY A 46 -25.81 -26.18 -24.46
CA GLY A 46 -24.86 -25.70 -23.46
C GLY A 46 -23.61 -25.00 -23.96
N ASP A 47 -23.72 -24.21 -25.03
CA ASP A 47 -22.59 -23.53 -25.69
C ASP A 47 -22.50 -22.02 -25.38
N ASP A 48 -23.50 -21.44 -24.73
CA ASP A 48 -23.51 -20.02 -24.34
C ASP A 48 -22.67 -19.75 -23.07
N PHE A 49 -22.66 -20.69 -22.12
CA PHE A 49 -21.91 -20.51 -20.87
C PHE A 49 -20.39 -20.55 -21.09
N SER A 50 -19.90 -21.40 -21.98
CA SER A 50 -18.46 -21.47 -22.31
C SER A 50 -17.97 -20.20 -22.99
N LYS A 51 -18.78 -19.60 -23.89
CA LYS A 51 -18.45 -18.31 -24.52
C LYS A 51 -18.46 -17.17 -23.50
N LEU A 52 -19.42 -17.15 -22.58
CA LEU A 52 -19.43 -16.17 -21.49
C LEU A 52 -18.22 -16.32 -20.55
N LEU A 53 -17.75 -17.55 -20.31
CA LEU A 53 -16.52 -17.79 -19.56
C LEU A 53 -15.28 -17.35 -20.33
N ASP A 54 -15.18 -17.68 -21.62
CA ASP A 54 -14.04 -17.29 -22.45
C ASP A 54 -13.96 -15.76 -22.59
N ASP A 55 -15.10 -15.10 -22.80
CA ASP A 55 -15.20 -13.63 -22.84
C ASP A 55 -14.85 -13.01 -21.49
N ALA A 56 -15.29 -13.60 -20.37
CA ALA A 56 -14.94 -13.13 -19.02
C ALA A 56 -13.45 -13.32 -18.69
N VAL A 57 -12.84 -14.42 -19.14
CA VAL A 57 -11.40 -14.69 -18.99
C VAL A 57 -10.58 -13.73 -19.86
N GLU A 58 -11.06 -13.41 -21.07
CA GLU A 58 -10.40 -12.45 -21.95
C GLU A 58 -10.54 -11.00 -21.42
N GLU A 59 -11.68 -10.64 -20.83
CA GLU A 59 -11.88 -9.38 -20.11
C GLU A 59 -11.00 -9.31 -18.85
N GLU A 60 -10.88 -10.39 -18.06
CA GLU A 60 -9.99 -10.44 -16.90
C GLU A 60 -8.52 -10.34 -17.32
N ALA A 61 -8.13 -10.99 -18.43
CA ALA A 61 -6.79 -10.88 -19.00
C ALA A 61 -6.48 -9.45 -19.48
N LYS A 62 -7.45 -8.77 -20.12
CA LYS A 62 -7.35 -7.36 -20.51
C LYS A 62 -7.30 -6.44 -19.28
N ALA A 63 -8.05 -6.73 -18.22
CA ALA A 63 -7.99 -5.99 -16.96
C ALA A 63 -6.67 -6.20 -16.20
N ARG A 64 -6.04 -7.38 -16.29
CA ARG A 64 -4.67 -7.61 -15.78
C ARG A 64 -3.61 -6.82 -16.55
N THR A 65 -3.92 -6.34 -17.76
CA THR A 65 -3.09 -5.39 -18.51
C THR A 65 -3.41 -3.93 -18.25
N ILE A 66 -4.17 -3.59 -17.17
CA ILE A 66 -4.17 -2.22 -16.64
C ILE A 66 -2.70 -1.85 -16.48
N ARG A 67 -2.20 -1.02 -17.40
CA ARG A 67 -0.86 -0.48 -17.34
C ARG A 67 -0.78 0.16 -15.98
N ARG A 68 -0.04 -0.50 -15.07
CA ARG A 68 0.32 0.09 -13.78
C ARG A 68 0.82 1.48 -14.16
N PRO A 69 0.18 2.57 -13.70
CA PRO A 69 0.70 3.89 -14.00
C PRO A 69 2.18 3.82 -13.60
N VAL A 70 3.07 4.07 -14.56
CA VAL A 70 4.51 4.10 -14.30
C VAL A 70 4.69 5.28 -13.37
N ARG A 71 4.66 4.98 -12.07
CA ARG A 71 4.78 5.98 -11.03
C ARG A 71 6.24 6.39 -11.04
N LYS A 72 6.46 7.67 -11.22
CA LYS A 72 7.78 8.24 -10.96
C LYS A 72 8.10 7.91 -9.50
N PRO A 73 9.24 7.25 -9.21
CA PRO A 73 9.68 7.05 -7.83
C PRO A 73 9.69 8.38 -7.09
N MET A 74 9.57 8.33 -5.76
CA MET A 74 9.52 9.54 -4.92
C MET A 74 10.78 10.38 -5.04
N VAL A 75 11.90 9.76 -5.42
CA VAL A 75 13.07 10.41 -6.00
C VAL A 75 12.88 10.45 -7.52
N LYS A 76 13.04 11.63 -8.16
CA LYS A 76 12.93 11.76 -9.62
C LYS A 76 13.78 10.67 -10.30
N ALA A 77 13.13 9.71 -10.95
CA ALA A 77 13.79 8.81 -11.91
C ALA A 77 14.45 9.57 -13.07
N GLU A 78 14.20 10.88 -13.19
CA GLU A 78 14.74 11.77 -14.22
C GLU A 78 16.26 11.99 -14.12
N LYS A 79 16.94 11.49 -13.07
CA LYS A 79 18.42 11.37 -13.04
C LYS A 79 18.94 10.08 -13.70
N TYR A 80 18.05 9.20 -14.17
CA TYR A 80 18.40 7.92 -14.79
C TYR A 80 17.94 7.93 -16.25
N ASP A 81 18.87 8.33 -17.12
CA ASP A 81 18.78 8.06 -18.56
C ASP A 81 18.77 6.54 -18.71
N GLY A 82 17.77 5.98 -19.39
CA GLY A 82 17.51 4.54 -19.44
C GLY A 82 18.65 3.73 -20.04
N ASP A 83 19.62 3.36 -19.21
CA ASP A 83 20.55 2.27 -19.40
C ASP A 83 19.84 0.93 -19.21
N GLU A 84 20.21 -0.07 -20.02
CA GLU A 84 19.61 -1.43 -20.03
C GLU A 84 19.75 -2.16 -18.68
N ASP A 85 20.51 -1.58 -17.74
CA ASP A 85 20.68 -1.97 -16.34
C ASP A 85 19.63 -1.32 -15.41
N GLY A 86 18.37 -1.35 -15.82
CA GLY A 86 17.26 -0.88 -14.98
C GLY A 86 17.18 -1.63 -13.63
N PRO A 87 16.64 -1.02 -12.56
CA PRO A 87 16.62 -1.53 -11.18
C PRO A 87 15.81 -2.82 -10.96
N VAL A 88 15.36 -3.49 -12.03
CA VAL A 88 14.45 -4.63 -12.02
C VAL A 88 15.15 -5.93 -12.46
N THR A 89 16.39 -5.88 -13.00
CA THR A 89 16.99 -7.05 -13.69
C THR A 89 18.33 -7.54 -13.12
N ALA A 90 18.96 -6.85 -12.16
CA ALA A 90 20.20 -7.34 -11.56
C ALA A 90 19.93 -8.60 -10.71
N LYS A 91 20.31 -9.77 -11.25
CA LYS A 91 20.21 -11.05 -10.56
C LYS A 91 21.10 -11.02 -9.31
N LYS A 92 20.49 -11.11 -8.13
CA LYS A 92 21.20 -11.09 -6.85
C LYS A 92 22.10 -12.32 -6.71
N GLU A 93 23.42 -12.13 -6.68
CA GLU A 93 24.40 -13.21 -6.52
C GLU A 93 24.77 -13.50 -5.04
N ASN A 94 24.54 -12.55 -4.13
CA ASN A 94 25.03 -12.62 -2.76
C ASN A 94 24.02 -13.22 -1.76
N ASN A 95 24.56 -13.96 -0.78
CA ASN A 95 23.81 -14.45 0.38
C ASN A 95 23.61 -13.33 1.43
N TYR A 96 22.57 -13.47 2.28
CA TYR A 96 22.24 -12.48 3.32
C TYR A 96 23.43 -12.10 4.23
N THR A 97 24.25 -13.06 4.62
CA THR A 97 25.43 -12.82 5.48
C THR A 97 26.51 -12.02 4.75
N GLN A 98 26.66 -12.21 3.44
CA GLN A 98 27.60 -11.44 2.63
C GLN A 98 27.12 -10.00 2.46
N ASP A 99 25.82 -9.79 2.25
CA ASP A 99 25.24 -8.44 2.22
C ASP A 99 25.41 -7.73 3.56
N LEU A 100 25.18 -8.42 4.68
CA LEU A 100 25.33 -7.85 6.02
C LEU A 100 26.78 -7.39 6.27
N VAL A 101 27.76 -8.24 5.96
CA VAL A 101 29.19 -7.89 6.08
C VAL A 101 29.54 -6.74 5.14
N GLN A 102 29.01 -6.76 3.91
CA GLN A 102 29.22 -5.70 2.95
C GLN A 102 28.68 -4.35 3.45
N THR A 103 27.55 -4.30 4.15
CA THR A 103 27.02 -3.08 4.77
C THR A 103 27.95 -2.50 5.84
N PHE A 104 28.70 -3.33 6.57
CA PHE A 104 29.71 -2.82 7.51
C PHE A 104 30.99 -2.38 6.80
N LEU A 105 31.42 -3.10 5.76
CA LEU A 105 32.58 -2.75 4.95
C LEU A 105 32.36 -1.50 4.08
N PHE A 106 31.11 -1.19 3.78
CA PHE A 106 30.67 -0.02 3.05
C PHE A 106 31.17 1.30 3.65
N LEU A 107 31.34 1.36 4.98
CA LEU A 107 31.89 2.52 5.68
C LEU A 107 33.39 2.73 5.45
N LEU A 108 34.12 1.75 4.89
CA LEU A 108 35.53 1.89 4.55
C LEU A 108 35.76 2.56 3.19
N ASP A 109 34.74 2.68 2.34
CA ASP A 109 34.86 3.42 1.09
C ASP A 109 34.97 4.93 1.39
N PRO A 110 36.02 5.63 0.91
CA PRO A 110 36.20 7.06 1.18
C PRO A 110 35.00 7.92 0.77
N GLY A 111 34.28 7.55 -0.30
CA GLY A 111 33.08 8.29 -0.74
C GLY A 111 31.94 8.17 0.27
N ASN A 112 31.65 6.93 0.70
CA ASN A 112 30.59 6.67 1.67
C ASN A 112 30.95 7.17 3.08
N LEU A 113 32.23 7.08 3.47
CA LEU A 113 32.72 7.57 4.75
C LEU A 113 32.49 9.08 4.90
N PHE A 114 32.76 9.85 3.84
CA PHE A 114 32.53 11.29 3.87
C PHE A 114 31.06 11.63 4.12
N THR A 115 30.14 11.03 3.35
CA THR A 115 28.69 11.24 3.51
C THR A 115 28.22 10.81 4.90
N PHE A 116 28.70 9.67 5.40
CA PHE A 116 28.39 9.19 6.75
C PHE A 116 28.83 10.18 7.85
N VAL A 117 30.08 10.64 7.80
CA VAL A 117 30.63 11.61 8.75
C VAL A 117 29.84 12.92 8.71
N LEU A 118 29.50 13.40 7.52
CA LEU A 118 28.72 14.63 7.35
C LEU A 118 27.32 14.48 7.98
N ILE A 119 26.66 13.34 7.83
CA ILE A 119 25.38 13.05 8.48
C ILE A 119 25.53 13.01 10.00
N CYS A 120 26.57 12.34 10.52
CA CYS A 120 26.86 12.34 11.95
C CYS A 120 27.05 13.77 12.49
N MET A 121 27.76 14.63 11.76
CA MET A 121 27.92 16.04 12.14
C MET A 121 26.59 16.81 12.11
N LEU A 122 25.74 16.60 11.10
CA LEU A 122 24.42 17.22 11.01
C LEU A 122 23.50 16.79 12.15
N LEU A 123 23.47 15.50 12.48
CA LEU A 123 22.68 14.97 13.59
C LEU A 123 23.20 15.47 14.93
N PHE A 124 24.52 15.51 15.12
CA PHE A 124 25.14 16.11 16.30
C PHE A 124 24.77 17.60 16.44
N ALA A 125 24.81 18.36 15.34
CA ALA A 125 24.40 19.75 15.34
C ALA A 125 22.92 19.92 15.70
N LYS A 126 22.04 19.03 15.20
CA LYS A 126 20.61 19.00 15.53
C LYS A 126 20.34 18.77 17.02
N ASP A 127 21.02 17.80 17.62
CA ASP A 127 20.75 17.36 18.99
C ASP A 127 21.50 18.14 20.07
N ILE A 128 22.70 18.65 19.75
CA ILE A 128 23.55 19.34 20.72
C ILE A 128 23.57 20.85 20.50
N ILE A 129 23.74 21.33 19.28
CA ILE A 129 24.02 22.76 19.04
C ILE A 129 22.74 23.57 18.90
N LEU A 130 21.83 23.11 18.06
CA LEU A 130 20.59 23.82 17.72
C LEU A 130 19.62 24.04 18.91
N PRO A 131 19.50 23.17 19.93
CA PRO A 131 18.66 23.45 21.09
C PRO A 131 19.03 24.74 21.83
N PHE A 132 20.31 25.15 21.80
CA PHE A 132 20.78 26.38 22.43
C PHE A 132 20.37 27.65 21.66
N ALA A 133 19.91 27.52 20.41
CA ALA A 133 19.56 28.64 19.54
C ALA A 133 18.06 29.00 19.55
N ALA A 134 17.30 28.53 20.56
CA ALA A 134 15.88 28.84 20.77
C ALA A 134 15.02 28.64 19.50
N ILE A 135 14.28 29.67 19.06
CA ILE A 135 13.33 29.57 17.92
C ILE A 135 14.06 29.31 16.59
N LEU A 136 15.22 29.96 16.36
CA LEU A 136 16.02 29.70 15.15
C LEU A 136 16.60 28.28 15.17
N GLY A 137 16.93 27.79 16.37
CA GLY A 137 17.28 26.41 16.63
C GLY A 137 16.20 25.41 16.19
N LEU A 138 14.94 25.69 16.55
CA LEU A 138 13.80 24.85 16.21
C LEU A 138 13.57 24.78 14.70
N ILE A 139 13.69 25.90 13.99
CA ILE A 139 13.58 25.93 12.52
C ILE A 139 14.71 25.10 11.88
N GLY A 140 15.95 25.27 12.37
CA GLY A 140 17.08 24.47 11.91
C GLY A 140 16.90 22.97 12.17
N GLN A 141 16.35 22.59 13.33
CA GLN A 141 16.03 21.20 13.65
C GLN A 141 15.02 20.59 12.69
N LEU A 142 13.95 21.32 12.35
CA LEU A 142 12.94 20.86 11.40
C LEU A 142 13.53 20.66 9.99
N ILE A 143 14.41 21.58 9.56
CA ILE A 143 15.07 21.47 8.25
C ILE A 143 15.98 20.23 8.22
N ILE A 144 16.84 20.06 9.24
CA ILE A 144 17.73 18.88 9.31
C ILE A 144 16.90 17.60 9.40
N LEU A 145 15.81 17.59 10.18
CA LEU A 145 14.93 16.42 10.29
C LEU A 145 14.29 16.05 8.95
N GLY A 146 13.82 17.03 8.19
CA GLY A 146 13.21 16.78 6.89
C GLY A 146 14.20 16.23 5.87
N TRP A 147 15.39 16.82 5.80
CA TRP A 147 16.47 16.31 4.95
C TRP A 147 16.93 14.92 5.34
N TYR A 148 17.09 14.68 6.64
CA TYR A 148 17.49 13.38 7.14
C TYR A 148 16.43 12.31 6.87
N SER A 149 15.15 12.68 6.91
CA SER A 149 14.04 11.79 6.50
C SER A 149 14.09 11.47 5.00
N ASN A 150 14.39 12.46 4.14
CA ASN A 150 14.59 12.23 2.72
C ASN A 150 15.77 11.27 2.47
N TYR A 151 16.91 11.56 3.10
CA TYR A 151 18.10 10.72 3.02
C TYR A 151 17.82 9.27 3.43
N ARG A 152 17.07 9.04 4.53
CA ARG A 152 16.66 7.70 4.95
C ARG A 152 15.88 6.95 3.86
N PHE A 153 14.92 7.61 3.23
CA PHE A 153 14.16 6.99 2.13
C PHE A 153 15.04 6.71 0.90
N SER A 154 15.95 7.62 0.55
CA SER A 154 16.91 7.39 -0.53
C SER A 154 17.81 6.19 -0.25
N VAL A 155 18.36 6.07 0.96
CA VAL A 155 19.18 4.90 1.35
C VAL A 155 18.38 3.59 1.22
N ILE A 156 17.13 3.58 1.70
CA ILE A 156 16.26 2.39 1.61
C ILE A 156 15.99 2.04 0.14
N TYR A 157 15.67 3.04 -0.69
CA TYR A 157 15.40 2.85 -2.10
C TYR A 157 16.64 2.30 -2.83
N GLU A 158 17.80 2.94 -2.68
CA GLU A 158 19.04 2.53 -3.34
C GLU A 158 19.49 1.14 -2.92
N SER A 159 19.39 0.83 -1.62
CA SER A 159 19.65 -0.51 -1.08
C SER A 159 18.69 -1.55 -1.67
N ALA A 160 17.42 -1.21 -1.85
CA ALA A 160 16.43 -2.09 -2.46
C ALA A 160 16.69 -2.34 -3.95
N THR A 161 17.29 -1.36 -4.65
CA THR A 161 17.73 -1.51 -6.05
C THR A 161 19.07 -2.24 -6.21
N GLY A 162 19.76 -2.57 -5.11
CA GLY A 162 21.04 -3.28 -5.13
C GLY A 162 22.26 -2.41 -5.36
N ARG A 163 22.12 -1.07 -5.29
CA ARG A 163 23.26 -0.15 -5.36
C ARG A 163 24.06 -0.18 -4.06
N LYS A 164 25.37 0.03 -4.19
CA LYS A 164 26.36 -0.05 -3.11
C LYS A 164 27.06 1.29 -2.84
N GLU A 165 26.40 2.39 -3.20
CA GLU A 165 26.86 3.76 -2.95
C GLU A 165 25.82 4.49 -2.10
N LEU A 166 26.26 5.42 -1.25
CA LEU A 166 25.32 6.30 -0.53
C LEU A 166 24.75 7.36 -1.46
N PRO A 167 23.48 7.75 -1.27
CA PRO A 167 22.93 8.86 -1.99
C PRO A 167 23.63 10.16 -1.58
N GLU A 168 23.91 11.00 -2.56
CA GLU A 168 24.43 12.35 -2.32
C GLU A 168 23.38 13.19 -1.56
N LEU A 169 23.83 13.99 -0.60
CA LEU A 169 22.96 14.90 0.14
C LEU A 169 22.61 16.11 -0.72
N SER A 170 21.53 16.01 -1.50
CA SER A 170 21.03 17.10 -2.34
C SER A 170 20.03 17.99 -1.57
N PRO A 171 20.30 19.30 -1.43
CA PRO A 171 19.37 20.26 -0.82
C PRO A 171 18.07 20.51 -1.56
N GLU A 172 18.08 20.17 -2.84
CA GLU A 172 17.10 20.62 -3.80
C GLU A 172 15.82 19.77 -3.78
N GLU A 173 15.90 18.60 -3.15
CA GLU A 173 14.77 17.71 -2.94
C GLU A 173 13.94 18.20 -1.73
N GLY A 174 12.65 18.45 -1.95
CA GLY A 174 11.78 19.03 -0.93
C GLY A 174 11.80 18.26 0.39
N PHE A 175 12.10 18.93 1.50
CA PHE A 175 12.30 18.31 2.82
C PHE A 175 11.00 17.96 3.55
N PHE A 176 9.87 18.61 3.22
CA PHE A 176 8.63 18.52 4.01
C PHE A 176 7.84 17.23 3.77
N PHE A 177 7.70 16.80 2.51
CA PHE A 177 6.94 15.60 2.17
C PHE A 177 7.57 14.31 2.74
N PRO A 178 8.89 14.07 2.59
CA PRO A 178 9.53 12.89 3.18
C PRO A 178 9.43 12.87 4.70
N MET A 179 9.54 14.04 5.35
CA MET A 179 9.37 14.17 6.80
C MET A 179 7.99 13.69 7.26
N LEU A 180 6.93 14.16 6.60
CA LEU A 180 5.56 13.79 6.94
C LEU A 180 5.32 12.29 6.74
N GLN A 181 5.86 11.71 5.67
CA GLN A 181 5.75 10.28 5.41
C GLN A 181 6.49 9.45 6.45
N TRP A 182 7.69 9.88 6.87
CA TRP A 182 8.44 9.20 7.92
C TRP A 182 7.65 9.19 9.24
N ILE A 183 7.12 10.34 9.65
CA ILE A 183 6.24 10.45 10.83
C ILE A 183 4.99 9.57 10.67
N ALA A 184 4.38 9.57 9.48
CA ALA A 184 3.20 8.75 9.20
C ALA A 184 3.49 7.25 9.32
N THR A 185 4.67 6.77 8.90
CA THR A 185 5.04 5.35 9.08
C THR A 185 5.13 4.97 10.55
N TRP A 186 5.70 5.85 11.39
CA TRP A 186 5.79 5.65 12.83
C TRP A 186 4.39 5.58 13.43
N PHE A 187 3.57 6.60 13.14
CA PHE A 187 2.21 6.71 13.67
C PHE A 187 1.35 5.51 13.28
N MET A 188 1.43 5.07 12.02
CA MET A 188 0.62 3.98 11.51
C MET A 188 0.94 2.64 12.17
N VAL A 189 2.22 2.39 12.42
CA VAL A 189 2.70 1.15 13.03
C VAL A 189 2.32 1.05 14.50
N HIS A 190 2.44 2.17 15.21
CA HIS A 190 2.11 2.24 16.63
C HIS A 190 0.64 2.58 16.88
N PHE A 191 -0.18 2.70 15.84
CA PHE A 191 -1.60 3.03 15.94
C PHE A 191 -2.36 2.11 16.89
N PRO A 192 -2.20 0.77 16.86
CA PRO A 192 -2.85 -0.12 17.82
C PRO A 192 -2.41 0.14 19.27
N ALA A 193 -1.13 0.42 19.51
CA ALA A 193 -0.60 0.72 20.83
C ALA A 193 -1.14 2.07 21.36
N MET A 194 -1.20 3.09 20.49
CA MET A 194 -1.76 4.41 20.84
C MET A 194 -3.26 4.33 21.13
N LEU A 195 -4.03 3.56 20.35
CA LEU A 195 -5.45 3.33 20.61
C LEU A 195 -5.68 2.62 21.94
N PHE A 196 -4.90 1.57 22.23
CA PHE A 196 -4.98 0.86 23.50
C PHE A 196 -4.66 1.76 24.68
N LEU A 197 -3.61 2.58 24.57
CA LEU A 197 -3.24 3.56 25.58
C LEU A 197 -4.36 4.59 25.79
N ALA A 198 -4.90 5.16 24.71
CA ALA A 198 -6.01 6.12 24.77
C ALA A 198 -7.25 5.52 25.47
N TYR A 199 -7.55 4.25 25.20
CA TYR A 199 -8.61 3.53 25.89
C TYR A 199 -8.28 3.31 27.38
N ALA A 200 -7.06 2.87 27.70
CA ALA A 200 -6.63 2.60 29.08
C ALA A 200 -6.69 3.84 29.97
N VAL A 201 -6.48 5.02 29.39
CA VAL A 201 -6.54 6.32 30.10
C VAL A 201 -7.88 7.05 29.93
N ASN A 202 -8.94 6.34 29.48
CA ASN A 202 -10.29 6.89 29.28
C ASN A 202 -10.35 8.15 28.41
N PHE A 203 -9.51 8.24 27.37
CA PHE A 203 -9.43 9.39 26.46
C PHE A 203 -9.15 10.74 27.15
N GLU A 204 -8.45 10.73 28.28
CA GLU A 204 -8.05 11.96 28.95
C GLU A 204 -7.01 12.72 28.10
N GLY A 205 -7.49 13.72 27.34
CA GLY A 205 -6.72 14.39 26.30
C GLY A 205 -5.45 15.10 26.80
N PHE A 206 -5.46 15.65 28.02
CA PHE A 206 -4.28 16.28 28.61
C PHE A 206 -3.17 15.27 28.92
N LEU A 207 -3.55 14.10 29.44
CA LEU A 207 -2.62 13.01 29.72
C LEU A 207 -2.07 12.41 28.42
N LEU A 208 -2.92 12.21 27.41
CA LEU A 208 -2.51 11.75 26.08
C LEU A 208 -1.53 12.71 25.41
N LEU A 209 -1.77 14.02 25.50
CA LEU A 209 -0.86 15.03 24.95
C LEU A 209 0.49 15.03 25.68
N LYS A 210 0.48 14.89 27.01
CA LYS A 210 1.69 14.78 27.83
C LYS A 210 2.52 13.56 27.41
N ILE A 211 1.88 12.40 27.26
CA ILE A 211 2.52 11.15 26.84
C ILE A 211 3.11 11.28 25.42
N LEU A 212 2.37 11.89 24.48
CA LEU A 212 2.80 12.03 23.09
C LEU A 212 3.96 13.02 22.90
N MET A 213 4.00 14.11 23.67
CA MET A 213 4.96 15.21 23.48
C MET A 213 6.21 15.12 24.36
N ILE A 214 6.07 14.65 25.60
CA ILE A 214 7.14 14.71 26.62
C ILE A 214 7.79 13.33 26.82
N GLY A 215 7.19 12.27 26.29
CA GLY A 215 7.57 10.90 26.58
C GLY A 215 6.98 10.44 27.91
N VAL A 216 7.13 9.14 28.19
CA VAL A 216 6.55 8.53 29.40
C VAL A 216 7.65 8.07 30.33
N ASP A 217 7.65 8.60 31.55
CA ASP A 217 8.45 8.05 32.63
C ASP A 217 7.87 6.69 33.05
N HIS A 218 8.73 5.68 33.21
CA HIS A 218 8.30 4.33 33.60
C HIS A 218 7.44 4.32 34.87
N GLU A 219 7.76 5.19 35.83
CA GLU A 219 7.04 5.34 37.10
C GLU A 219 5.61 5.87 36.90
N ALA A 220 5.45 6.88 36.04
CA ALA A 220 4.13 7.43 35.70
C ALA A 220 3.26 6.42 34.94
N LEU A 221 3.86 5.51 34.15
CA LEU A 221 3.14 4.46 33.44
C LEU A 221 2.63 3.37 34.41
N THR A 222 3.44 3.01 35.41
CA THR A 222 3.08 1.96 36.40
C THR A 222 2.01 2.39 37.39
N ASP A 223 1.92 3.69 37.69
CA ASP A 223 0.87 4.23 38.55
C ASP A 223 -0.49 4.32 37.84
N LEU A 224 -0.46 4.39 36.51
CA LEU A 224 -1.63 4.72 35.70
C LEU A 224 -2.23 3.51 34.99
N LEU A 225 -1.44 2.46 34.74
CA LEU A 225 -1.89 1.22 34.12
C LEU A 225 -1.67 0.01 35.03
N THR A 226 -2.61 -0.92 34.99
CA THR A 226 -2.44 -2.23 35.66
C THR A 226 -1.33 -3.05 34.97
N GLY A 227 -0.67 -3.95 35.72
CA GLY A 227 0.40 -4.78 35.16
C GLY A 227 0.01 -5.58 33.90
N GLY A 228 -1.25 -6.02 33.83
CA GLY A 228 -1.79 -6.67 32.62
C GLY A 228 -1.91 -5.73 31.42
N GLN A 229 -2.34 -4.48 31.64
CA GLN A 229 -2.41 -3.48 30.58
C GLN A 229 -1.02 -3.06 30.09
N ILE A 230 -0.04 -2.97 30.98
CA ILE A 230 1.36 -2.69 30.62
C ILE A 230 1.91 -3.79 29.71
N ALA A 231 1.68 -5.06 30.05
CA ALA A 231 2.11 -6.18 29.20
C ALA A 231 1.48 -6.12 27.80
N ILE A 232 0.18 -5.79 27.70
CA ILE A 232 -0.50 -5.61 26.42
C ILE A 232 0.11 -4.44 25.65
N LEU A 233 0.32 -3.29 26.28
CA LEU A 233 0.92 -2.12 25.65
C LEU A 233 2.32 -2.41 25.10
N ILE A 234 3.19 -3.06 25.89
CA ILE A 234 4.54 -3.45 25.47
C ILE A 234 4.46 -4.42 24.29
N SER A 235 3.54 -5.40 24.32
CA SER A 235 3.37 -6.36 23.23
C SER A 235 2.92 -5.68 21.93
N LEU A 236 1.99 -4.72 22.00
CA LEU A 236 1.51 -3.95 20.85
C LEU A 236 2.58 -3.00 20.32
N TYR A 237 3.32 -2.33 21.20
CA TYR A 237 4.42 -1.46 20.82
C TYR A 237 5.54 -2.25 20.13
N SER A 238 5.87 -3.42 20.67
CA SER A 238 6.85 -4.32 20.09
C SER A 238 6.38 -4.86 18.74
N ALA A 239 5.14 -5.33 18.63
CA ALA A 239 4.58 -5.72 17.34
C ALA A 239 4.71 -4.58 16.32
N GLY A 240 4.49 -3.34 16.74
CA GLY A 240 4.78 -2.16 15.95
C GLY A 240 6.23 -2.12 15.45
N LEU A 241 7.22 -2.06 16.35
CA LEU A 241 8.64 -2.04 15.97
C LEU A 241 9.02 -3.18 15.02
N PHE A 242 8.42 -4.35 15.19
CA PHE A 242 8.63 -5.48 14.29
C PHE A 242 8.13 -5.23 12.86
N PHE A 243 7.00 -4.55 12.65
CA PHE A 243 6.46 -4.25 11.32
C PHE A 243 6.97 -2.94 10.70
N TRP A 244 7.63 -2.08 11.48
CA TRP A 244 8.10 -0.78 10.99
C TRP A 244 9.07 -0.85 9.81
N PRO A 245 10.08 -1.74 9.79
CA PRO A 245 11.05 -1.79 8.70
C PRO A 245 10.43 -2.14 7.34
N ILE A 246 9.49 -3.10 7.32
CA ILE A 246 8.78 -3.46 6.09
C ILE A 246 7.88 -2.31 5.61
N LEU A 247 7.25 -1.60 6.55
CA LEU A 247 6.41 -0.45 6.19
C LEU A 247 7.24 0.66 5.57
N ALA A 248 8.39 1.00 6.19
CA ALA A 248 9.31 1.99 5.66
C ALA A 248 9.82 1.61 4.27
N LEU A 249 10.14 0.33 4.03
CA LEU A 249 10.51 -0.20 2.72
C LEU A 249 9.41 -0.03 1.68
N CYS A 250 8.15 -0.39 2.01
CA CYS A 250 7.03 -0.22 1.09
C CYS A 250 6.80 1.26 0.74
N VAL A 251 6.87 2.16 1.73
CA VAL A 251 6.73 3.60 1.48
C VAL A 251 7.88 4.12 0.63
N ALA A 252 9.12 3.67 0.85
CA ALA A 252 10.28 4.08 0.06
C ALA A 252 10.17 3.66 -1.43
N VAL A 253 9.75 2.42 -1.68
CA VAL A 253 9.75 1.82 -3.03
C VAL A 253 8.46 2.14 -3.80
N GLY A 254 7.32 2.13 -3.11
CA GLY A 254 5.99 2.19 -3.73
C GLY A 254 5.15 3.41 -3.35
N GLY A 255 5.61 4.22 -2.40
CA GLY A 255 4.86 5.34 -1.84
C GLY A 255 3.74 4.92 -0.87
N PHE A 256 3.04 5.90 -0.31
CA PHE A 256 2.07 5.70 0.78
C PHE A 256 0.88 4.80 0.40
N GLU A 257 0.47 4.75 -0.86
CA GLU A 257 -0.65 3.90 -1.28
C GLU A 257 -0.34 2.40 -1.18
N THR A 258 0.94 2.00 -1.23
CA THR A 258 1.31 0.58 -1.09
C THR A 258 1.16 0.06 0.34
N VAL A 259 1.01 0.97 1.31
CA VAL A 259 0.78 0.61 2.70
C VAL A 259 -0.53 -0.17 2.89
N LEU A 260 -1.52 0.06 2.03
CA LEU A 260 -2.79 -0.67 2.06
C LEU A 260 -2.68 -2.10 1.52
N ARG A 261 -1.55 -2.46 0.91
CA ARG A 261 -1.27 -3.82 0.40
C ARG A 261 -0.57 -4.66 1.47
N ILE A 262 -1.32 -4.96 2.52
CA ILE A 262 -0.88 -5.78 3.66
C ILE A 262 -0.47 -7.19 3.21
N ASP A 263 -1.13 -7.70 2.17
CA ASP A 263 -0.83 -8.98 1.52
C ASP A 263 0.64 -9.09 1.08
N LEU A 264 1.17 -8.06 0.40
CA LEU A 264 2.55 -8.04 -0.08
C LEU A 264 3.55 -7.93 1.07
N MET A 265 3.24 -7.17 2.12
CA MET A 265 4.09 -7.04 3.30
C MET A 265 4.25 -8.38 4.01
N LEU A 266 3.13 -9.07 4.27
CA LEU A 266 3.13 -10.37 4.95
C LEU A 266 3.85 -11.44 4.12
N LEU A 267 3.60 -11.49 2.81
CA LEU A 267 4.31 -12.41 1.92
C LEU A 267 5.82 -12.16 1.91
N THR A 268 6.24 -10.89 1.94
CA THR A 268 7.66 -10.52 1.98
C THR A 268 8.30 -10.96 3.29
N ILE A 269 7.64 -10.74 4.43
CA ILE A 269 8.10 -11.20 5.75
C ILE A 269 8.21 -12.73 5.76
N LEU A 270 7.18 -13.46 5.31
CA LEU A 270 7.16 -14.92 5.32
C LEU A 270 8.26 -15.51 4.43
N LYS A 271 8.48 -14.94 3.24
CA LYS A 271 9.50 -15.42 2.31
C LYS A 271 10.93 -15.11 2.78
N SER A 272 11.12 -14.05 3.57
CA SER A 272 12.44 -13.62 4.07
C SER A 272 12.59 -13.78 5.59
N PHE A 273 11.78 -14.65 6.21
CA PHE A 273 11.54 -14.67 7.66
C PHE A 273 12.81 -14.69 8.51
N ALA A 274 13.76 -15.57 8.21
CA ALA A 274 14.99 -15.69 9.01
C ALA A 274 15.84 -14.42 8.98
N ALA A 275 16.03 -13.82 7.80
CA ALA A 275 16.76 -12.57 7.63
C ALA A 275 16.03 -11.41 8.31
N TYR A 276 14.72 -11.33 8.10
CA TYR A 276 13.87 -10.29 8.67
C TYR A 276 13.85 -10.34 10.20
N PHE A 277 13.71 -11.53 10.78
CA PHE A 277 13.69 -11.72 12.22
C PHE A 277 15.01 -11.27 12.87
N PHE A 278 16.15 -11.57 12.22
CA PHE A 278 17.45 -11.13 12.72
C PHE A 278 17.63 -9.62 12.63
N THR A 279 17.25 -8.99 11.51
CA THR A 279 17.36 -7.53 11.35
C THR A 279 16.40 -6.76 12.27
N ALA A 280 15.14 -7.20 12.35
CA ALA A 280 14.16 -6.61 13.25
C ALA A 280 14.56 -6.83 14.72
N GLY A 281 15.02 -8.02 15.08
CA GLY A 281 15.52 -8.34 16.42
C GLY A 281 16.73 -7.48 16.83
N ALA A 282 17.66 -7.21 15.91
CA ALA A 282 18.77 -6.31 16.17
C ALA A 282 18.30 -4.86 16.44
N MET A 283 17.26 -4.40 15.74
CA MET A 283 16.68 -3.07 15.99
C MET A 283 16.11 -2.95 17.41
N PHE A 284 15.40 -3.97 17.90
CA PHE A 284 14.87 -4.00 19.27
C PHE A 284 15.91 -3.85 20.36
N VAL A 285 17.13 -4.38 20.14
CA VAL A 285 18.22 -4.27 21.12
C VAL A 285 18.85 -2.87 21.11
N SER A 286 18.71 -2.15 19.99
CA SER A 286 19.31 -0.83 19.78
C SER A 286 18.40 0.35 20.14
N THR A 287 17.08 0.13 20.20
CA THR A 287 16.05 1.12 20.58
C THR A 287 15.74 1.07 22.06
#